data_AF-A0A496AQD7-F1
#
_entry.id   AF-A0A496AQD7-F1
#
_cell.length_a   1.000
_cell.length_b   1.000
_cell.length_c   1.000
_cell.angle_alpha   90.00
_cell.angle_beta   90.00
_cell.angle_gamma   90.00
#
_symmetry.space_group_name_H-M   'P 1'
#
loop_
_entity.id
_entity.type
_entity.pdbx_description
1 polymer ?
#
loop_
_entity_poly.entity_id
_entity_poly.type
_entity_poly.pdbx_seq_one_letter_code
_entity_poly.pdbx_strand_id
1 'polypeptide(L)'
;MRQFVWFSLSVALLMSLVLVTHAQLSEKAQLGRELFHDPTFKGTLEPKKATGLSCASCHADFDDVAEPDGVIRAGHSVVGVPHRGEAKGGMIKGADFARAAGGGGFCYEHFLQRVPGNKVNPTAIPAEHAEALMAYFEAISGDNKGPQFTMAMLDDDAKKAAGEKIVAMEGDTTKGWELFGRACVTCHPTVRKAGIGPQLVRSRAPRDIDKTMSRWATKIRGGGSLMPFYASDILSDQGIADILAFLRAEIESTKK
;
A
#
# COMPACT_ATOMS: atom_id res chain seq x y z
N MET A 1 -32.90 -52.75 28.76
CA MET A 1 -33.36 -51.40 28.34
C MET A 1 -32.52 -50.30 28.99
N ARG A 2 -31.20 -50.21 28.71
CA ARG A 2 -30.33 -49.23 29.39
C ARG A 2 -29.03 -48.91 28.65
N GLN A 3 -28.99 -49.06 27.32
CA GLN A 3 -27.78 -48.83 26.52
C GLN A 3 -28.00 -47.98 25.26
N PHE A 4 -29.24 -47.56 24.95
CA PHE A 4 -29.54 -46.83 23.71
C PHE A 4 -29.64 -45.30 23.84
N VAL A 5 -29.48 -44.73 25.04
CA VAL A 5 -29.71 -43.28 25.28
C VAL A 5 -28.42 -42.46 25.25
N TRP A 6 -27.24 -43.08 25.21
CA TRP A 6 -25.96 -42.37 25.32
C TRP A 6 -25.37 -41.88 23.99
N PHE A 7 -25.79 -42.44 22.85
CA PHE A 7 -25.24 -42.03 21.55
C PHE A 7 -25.84 -40.75 20.96
N SER A 8 -27.03 -40.34 21.40
CA SER A 8 -27.68 -39.13 20.87
C SER A 8 -27.19 -37.83 21.50
N LEU A 9 -26.63 -37.87 22.72
CA LEU A 9 -26.11 -36.65 23.38
C LEU A 9 -24.72 -36.24 22.89
N SER A 10 -23.92 -37.18 22.38
CA SER A 10 -22.53 -36.88 21.98
C SER A 10 -22.44 -36.19 20.61
N VAL A 11 -23.41 -36.42 19.72
CA VAL A 11 -23.45 -35.77 18.40
C VAL A 11 -24.01 -34.33 18.48
N ALA A 12 -24.95 -34.08 19.39
CA ALA A 12 -25.49 -32.73 19.60
C ALA A 12 -24.47 -31.78 20.27
N LEU A 13 -23.56 -32.30 21.09
CA LEU A 13 -22.51 -31.52 21.75
C LEU A 13 -21.31 -31.20 20.83
N LEU A 14 -21.12 -31.99 19.76
CA LEU A 14 -20.04 -31.76 18.78
C LEU A 14 -20.44 -30.80 17.65
N MET A 15 -21.74 -30.59 17.39
CA MET A 15 -22.19 -29.54 16.46
C MET A 15 -22.30 -28.14 17.08
N SER A 16 -22.15 -28.01 18.40
CA SER A 16 -22.21 -26.71 19.09
C SER A 16 -20.84 -26.06 19.32
N LEU A 17 -19.74 -26.72 18.96
CA LEU A 17 -18.36 -26.24 19.21
C LEU A 17 -17.55 -25.93 17.93
N VAL A 18 -18.22 -25.62 16.82
CA VAL A 18 -17.57 -25.06 15.60
C VAL A 18 -18.15 -23.67 15.27
N LEU A 19 -18.53 -22.92 16.29
CA LEU A 19 -18.59 -21.46 16.21
C LEU A 19 -17.22 -20.94 16.68
N VAL A 20 -16.20 -21.14 15.84
CA VAL A 20 -14.95 -20.39 15.97
C VAL A 20 -15.34 -18.92 15.79
N THR A 21 -15.45 -18.21 16.91
CA THR A 21 -15.76 -16.79 16.99
C THR A 21 -14.63 -16.00 16.33
N HIS A 22 -14.65 -15.89 15.01
CA HIS A 22 -14.15 -14.68 14.39
C HIS A 22 -15.12 -13.60 14.84
N ALA A 23 -14.67 -12.68 15.69
CA ALA A 23 -15.46 -11.52 16.06
C ALA A 23 -15.92 -10.85 14.76
N GLN A 24 -17.19 -10.99 14.44
CA GLN A 24 -17.73 -10.47 13.20
C GLN A 24 -17.67 -8.95 13.30
N LEU A 25 -17.07 -8.30 12.29
CA LEU A 25 -16.99 -6.86 12.22
C LEU A 25 -18.39 -6.26 12.38
N SER A 26 -18.49 -5.13 13.08
CA SER A 26 -19.73 -4.34 13.09
C SER A 26 -20.08 -3.93 11.65
N GLU A 27 -21.36 -3.66 11.36
CA GLU A 27 -21.79 -3.24 10.01
C GLU A 27 -20.96 -2.03 9.50
N LYS A 28 -20.64 -1.10 10.40
CA LYS A 28 -19.83 0.07 10.10
C LYS A 28 -18.37 -0.28 9.77
N ALA A 29 -17.76 -1.18 10.54
CA ALA A 29 -16.40 -1.67 10.26
C ALA A 29 -16.36 -2.56 9.00
N GLN A 30 -17.43 -3.29 8.72
CA GLN A 30 -17.57 -4.06 7.48
C GLN A 30 -17.62 -3.14 6.26
N LEU A 31 -18.39 -2.04 6.32
CA LEU A 31 -18.37 -1.01 5.28
C LEU A 31 -16.96 -0.40 5.11
N GLY A 32 -16.26 -0.12 6.22
CA GLY A 32 -14.89 0.37 6.16
C GLY A 32 -13.93 -0.59 5.48
N ARG A 33 -14.05 -1.90 5.77
CA ARG A 33 -13.28 -2.95 5.08
C ARG A 33 -13.58 -2.96 3.58
N GLU A 34 -14.85 -2.88 3.20
CA GLU A 34 -15.23 -2.85 1.80
C GLU A 34 -14.66 -1.62 1.08
N LEU A 35 -14.74 -0.43 1.69
CA LEU A 35 -14.16 0.79 1.15
C LEU A 35 -12.63 0.70 0.99
N PHE A 36 -11.93 0.08 1.95
CA PHE A 36 -10.48 -0.09 1.92
C PHE A 36 -10.01 -0.93 0.71
N HIS A 37 -10.81 -1.92 0.32
CA HIS A 37 -10.49 -2.85 -0.77
C HIS A 37 -11.13 -2.47 -2.11
N ASP A 38 -12.14 -1.59 -2.13
CA ASP A 38 -12.89 -1.22 -3.33
C ASP A 38 -12.22 -0.10 -4.14
N PRO A 39 -11.76 -0.38 -5.39
CA PRO A 39 -11.11 0.63 -6.23
C PRO A 39 -12.05 1.71 -6.78
N THR A 40 -13.36 1.54 -6.61
CA THR A 40 -14.38 2.55 -6.94
C THR A 40 -14.80 3.38 -5.73
N PHE A 41 -14.35 2.98 -4.53
CA PHE A 41 -14.76 3.55 -3.25
C PHE A 41 -16.29 3.67 -3.14
N LYS A 42 -17.00 2.56 -3.38
CA LYS A 42 -18.47 2.47 -3.47
C LYS A 42 -19.09 3.42 -4.50
N GLY A 43 -18.36 3.68 -5.58
CA GLY A 43 -18.80 4.54 -6.68
C GLY A 43 -18.75 6.04 -6.39
N THR A 44 -18.12 6.49 -5.30
CA THR A 44 -18.02 7.93 -5.00
C THR A 44 -16.90 8.63 -5.75
N LEU A 45 -15.97 7.87 -6.36
CA LEU A 45 -14.90 8.46 -7.17
C LEU A 45 -15.44 8.98 -8.49
N GLU A 46 -14.91 10.11 -8.96
CA GLU A 46 -15.21 10.60 -10.30
C GLU A 46 -14.70 9.60 -11.38
N PRO A 47 -15.57 9.02 -12.24
CA PRO A 47 -15.18 7.92 -13.13
C PRO A 47 -14.04 8.26 -14.10
N LYS A 48 -13.96 9.52 -14.56
CA LYS A 48 -12.91 9.98 -15.48
C LYS A 48 -11.56 10.18 -14.78
N LYS A 49 -11.55 10.27 -13.46
CA LYS A 49 -10.37 10.53 -12.63
C LYS A 49 -9.88 9.26 -11.91
N ALA A 50 -10.75 8.28 -11.70
CA ALA A 50 -10.45 7.02 -11.02
C ALA A 50 -9.19 6.33 -11.56
N THR A 51 -8.25 5.98 -10.67
CA THR A 51 -6.98 5.33 -11.02
C THR A 51 -7.07 3.81 -11.13
N GLY A 52 -8.07 3.21 -10.50
CA GLY A 52 -8.16 1.77 -10.31
C GLY A 52 -7.36 1.25 -9.10
N LEU A 53 -6.73 2.14 -8.33
CA LEU A 53 -6.14 1.79 -7.04
C LEU A 53 -7.24 1.65 -5.97
N SER A 54 -6.94 0.86 -4.94
CA SER A 54 -7.63 0.84 -3.65
C SER A 54 -6.63 1.15 -2.53
N CYS A 55 -7.09 1.38 -1.30
CA CYS A 55 -6.19 1.57 -0.16
C CYS A 55 -5.27 0.34 0.03
N ALA A 56 -5.85 -0.86 -0.14
CA ALA A 56 -5.15 -2.15 -0.08
C ALA A 56 -4.04 -2.32 -1.12
N SER A 57 -4.06 -1.53 -2.21
CA SER A 57 -2.99 -1.54 -3.22
C SER A 57 -1.65 -1.06 -2.67
N CYS A 58 -1.68 -0.22 -1.62
CA CYS A 58 -0.48 0.39 -1.05
C CYS A 58 -0.32 0.14 0.46
N HIS A 59 -1.34 -0.39 1.15
CA HIS A 59 -1.31 -0.61 2.60
C HIS A 59 -1.83 -2.01 2.94
N ALA A 60 -1.23 -2.66 3.93
CA ALA A 60 -1.79 -3.87 4.53
C ALA A 60 -2.85 -3.49 5.59
N ASP A 61 -3.90 -4.28 5.71
CA ASP A 61 -4.92 -4.20 6.76
C ASP A 61 -4.71 -5.24 7.88
N PHE A 62 -3.50 -5.78 7.95
CA PHE A 62 -3.00 -6.73 8.95
C PHE A 62 -1.57 -6.35 9.35
N ASP A 63 -1.01 -6.99 10.39
CA ASP A 63 0.38 -6.80 10.77
C ASP A 63 1.29 -7.59 9.82
N ASP A 64 1.78 -6.92 8.77
CA ASP A 64 2.59 -7.50 7.72
C ASP A 64 4.06 -7.76 8.12
N VAL A 65 4.45 -7.33 9.32
CA VAL A 65 5.72 -7.69 9.95
C VAL A 65 5.59 -9.02 10.69
N ALA A 66 4.51 -9.19 11.45
CA ALA A 66 4.23 -10.44 12.15
C ALA A 66 3.78 -11.56 11.20
N GLU A 67 2.96 -11.23 10.20
CA GLU A 67 2.34 -12.17 9.27
C GLU A 67 2.58 -11.75 7.80
N PRO A 68 3.81 -11.93 7.28
CA PRO A 68 4.13 -11.47 5.93
C PRO A 68 3.39 -12.29 4.85
N ASP A 69 2.74 -11.60 3.92
CA ASP A 69 2.05 -12.20 2.77
C ASP A 69 2.92 -12.27 1.50
N GLY A 70 4.20 -11.89 1.64
CA GLY A 70 5.17 -11.85 0.55
C GLY A 70 5.15 -10.57 -0.30
N VAL A 71 4.19 -9.68 -0.11
CA VAL A 71 4.09 -8.40 -0.86
C VAL A 71 4.82 -7.29 -0.11
N ILE A 72 5.57 -6.45 -0.83
CA ILE A 72 6.20 -5.25 -0.28
C ILE A 72 5.36 -4.05 -0.71
N ARG A 73 4.57 -3.51 0.21
CA ARG A 73 3.68 -2.37 -0.06
C ARG A 73 4.39 -1.06 0.23
N ALA A 74 4.09 -0.02 -0.54
CA ALA A 74 4.76 1.27 -0.40
C ALA A 74 4.39 2.02 0.89
N GLY A 75 3.18 1.79 1.42
CA GLY A 75 2.74 2.32 2.69
C GLY A 75 2.76 1.25 3.77
N HIS A 76 3.11 1.66 4.99
CA HIS A 76 2.99 0.81 6.18
C HIS A 76 1.56 0.31 6.40
N SER A 77 1.42 -0.81 7.10
CA SER A 77 0.13 -1.32 7.56
C SER A 77 -0.76 -0.23 8.18
N VAL A 78 -2.08 -0.33 8.00
CA VAL A 78 -3.06 0.53 8.67
C VAL A 78 -3.40 0.07 10.09
N VAL A 79 -2.84 -1.06 10.55
CA VAL A 79 -2.90 -1.44 11.96
C VAL A 79 -2.27 -0.34 12.81
N GLY A 80 -2.97 0.03 13.88
CA GLY A 80 -2.61 1.09 14.80
C GLY A 80 -2.92 2.52 14.35
N VAL A 81 -3.52 2.74 13.17
CA VAL A 81 -3.89 4.09 12.68
C VAL A 81 -4.64 4.93 13.72
N PRO A 82 -5.67 4.43 14.42
CA PRO A 82 -6.40 5.24 15.41
C PRO A 82 -5.52 5.82 16.52
N HIS A 83 -4.39 5.16 16.82
CA HIS A 83 -3.47 5.52 17.89
C HIS A 83 -2.39 6.52 17.48
N ARG A 84 -2.28 6.87 16.18
CA ARG A 84 -1.18 7.72 15.65
C ARG A 84 -1.36 9.21 15.93
N GLY A 85 -2.59 9.69 15.99
CA GLY A 85 -2.92 11.11 16.24
C GLY A 85 -2.59 12.11 15.12
N GLU A 86 -1.69 11.74 14.21
CA GLU A 86 -1.33 12.53 13.02
C GLU A 86 -0.98 11.68 11.80
N ALA A 87 -1.06 12.30 10.61
CA ALA A 87 -0.68 11.70 9.34
C ALA A 87 0.04 12.70 8.42
N LYS A 88 0.71 12.17 7.38
CA LYS A 88 1.39 12.93 6.32
C LYS A 88 2.41 13.94 6.85
N GLY A 89 3.25 13.51 7.80
CA GLY A 89 4.29 14.37 8.39
C GLY A 89 3.72 15.56 9.18
N GLY A 90 2.62 15.34 9.91
CA GLY A 90 1.97 16.35 10.75
C GLY A 90 0.98 17.28 10.02
N MET A 91 0.75 17.08 8.72
CA MET A 91 -0.22 17.87 7.93
C MET A 91 -1.67 17.65 8.39
N ILE A 92 -1.99 16.44 8.85
CA ILE A 92 -3.33 16.07 9.30
C ILE A 92 -3.21 15.67 10.77
N LYS A 93 -3.91 16.35 11.68
CA LYS A 93 -3.81 16.16 13.13
C LYS A 93 -5.10 16.54 13.85
N GLY A 94 -5.23 16.13 15.12
CA GLY A 94 -6.36 16.52 15.97
C GLY A 94 -7.70 16.06 15.40
N ALA A 95 -8.72 16.93 15.43
CA ALA A 95 -10.06 16.61 14.92
C ALA A 95 -10.07 16.25 13.43
N ASP A 96 -9.16 16.85 12.64
CA ASP A 96 -9.05 16.55 11.21
C ASP A 96 -8.50 15.15 10.94
N PHE A 97 -7.80 14.53 11.89
CA PHE A 97 -7.27 13.17 11.75
C PHE A 97 -8.38 12.14 11.58
N ALA A 98 -9.34 12.13 12.50
CA ALA A 98 -10.49 11.23 12.41
C ALA A 98 -11.36 11.57 11.19
N ARG A 99 -11.59 12.86 10.93
CA ARG A 99 -12.40 13.30 9.78
C ARG A 99 -11.75 12.94 8.43
N ALA A 100 -10.43 12.89 8.37
CA ALA A 100 -9.66 12.47 7.20
C ALA A 100 -9.40 10.95 7.16
N ALA A 101 -10.11 10.14 7.95
CA ALA A 101 -9.91 8.69 8.04
C ALA A 101 -8.45 8.30 8.31
N GLY A 102 -7.81 8.94 9.29
CA GLY A 102 -6.42 8.66 9.67
C GLY A 102 -5.39 9.06 8.60
N GLY A 103 -5.75 10.00 7.72
CA GLY A 103 -4.94 10.41 6.56
C GLY A 103 -5.38 9.78 5.23
N GLY A 104 -6.35 8.86 5.26
CA GLY A 104 -6.95 8.26 4.06
C GLY A 104 -7.54 9.27 3.08
N GLY A 105 -7.98 10.45 3.55
CA GLY A 105 -8.49 11.51 2.69
C GLY A 105 -7.47 12.04 1.68
N PHE A 106 -6.18 12.03 2.03
CA PHE A 106 -5.15 12.35 1.04
C PHE A 106 -5.09 11.30 -0.07
N CYS A 107 -5.19 10.02 0.29
CA CYS A 107 -5.23 8.91 -0.66
C CYS A 107 -6.44 9.01 -1.58
N TYR A 108 -7.62 9.26 -1.01
CA TYR A 108 -8.90 9.37 -1.71
C TYR A 108 -8.87 10.36 -2.89
N GLU A 109 -8.27 11.53 -2.72
CA GLU A 109 -8.17 12.49 -3.83
C GLU A 109 -6.92 12.28 -4.67
N HIS A 110 -5.76 12.12 -4.05
CA HIS A 110 -4.50 12.10 -4.79
C HIS A 110 -4.30 10.79 -5.56
N PHE A 111 -4.34 9.66 -4.85
CA PHE A 111 -4.02 8.36 -5.42
C PHE A 111 -5.22 7.71 -6.07
N LEU A 112 -6.45 7.89 -5.56
CA LEU A 112 -7.63 7.30 -6.19
C LEU A 112 -8.18 8.16 -7.34
N GLN A 113 -7.94 9.49 -7.33
CA GLN A 113 -8.57 10.43 -8.29
C GLN A 113 -7.60 11.39 -8.99
N ARG A 114 -6.28 11.20 -8.88
CA ARG A 114 -5.27 12.00 -9.58
C ARG A 114 -5.33 13.51 -9.28
N VAL A 115 -5.87 13.91 -8.14
CA VAL A 115 -5.82 15.31 -7.70
C VAL A 115 -4.36 15.65 -7.36
N PRO A 116 -3.78 16.74 -7.89
CA PRO A 116 -2.42 17.15 -7.53
C PRO A 116 -2.26 17.31 -6.01
N GLY A 117 -1.15 16.83 -5.44
CA GLY A 117 -0.98 16.75 -3.98
C GLY A 117 -1.14 18.09 -3.24
N ASN A 118 -0.82 19.22 -3.88
CA ASN A 118 -0.99 20.57 -3.32
C ASN A 118 -2.42 21.13 -3.43
N LYS A 119 -3.34 20.37 -4.04
CA LYS A 119 -4.77 20.73 -4.20
C LYS A 119 -5.70 19.78 -3.44
N VAL A 120 -5.12 18.88 -2.65
CA VAL A 120 -5.89 17.88 -1.93
C VAL A 120 -6.63 18.52 -0.75
N ASN A 121 -7.93 18.25 -0.67
CA ASN A 121 -8.75 18.40 0.51
C ASN A 121 -8.70 17.11 1.35
N PRO A 122 -8.02 17.11 2.51
CA PRO A 122 -7.89 15.91 3.34
C PRO A 122 -9.23 15.41 3.92
N THR A 123 -10.31 16.18 3.84
CA THR A 123 -11.64 15.81 4.34
C THR A 123 -12.64 15.49 3.22
N ALA A 124 -12.17 15.28 1.98
CA ALA A 124 -13.03 15.04 0.82
C ALA A 124 -13.80 13.70 0.85
N ILE A 125 -13.36 12.73 1.65
CA ILE A 125 -14.12 11.48 1.88
C ILE A 125 -15.49 11.85 2.49
N PRO A 126 -16.61 11.29 1.99
CA PRO A 126 -17.92 11.43 2.64
C PRO A 126 -17.84 11.07 4.13
N ALA A 127 -18.47 11.85 5.01
CA ALA A 127 -18.29 11.70 6.46
C ALA A 127 -18.58 10.27 6.95
N GLU A 128 -19.68 9.67 6.47
CA GLU A 128 -20.05 8.28 6.78
C GLU A 128 -18.97 7.26 6.38
N HIS A 129 -18.31 7.46 5.24
CA HIS A 129 -17.24 6.59 4.75
C HIS A 129 -15.96 6.79 5.56
N ALA A 130 -15.66 8.03 5.97
CA ALA A 130 -14.51 8.31 6.83
C ALA A 130 -14.67 7.65 8.20
N GLU A 131 -15.87 7.76 8.78
CA GLU A 131 -16.19 7.09 10.04
C GLU A 131 -16.19 5.56 9.90
N ALA A 132 -16.64 5.02 8.77
CA ALA A 132 -16.59 3.58 8.49
C ALA A 132 -15.15 3.06 8.41
N LEU A 133 -14.26 3.77 7.70
CA LEU A 133 -12.83 3.47 7.66
C LEU A 133 -12.20 3.50 9.05
N MET A 134 -12.48 4.53 9.85
CA MET A 134 -11.95 4.60 11.23
C MET A 134 -12.48 3.46 12.10
N ALA A 135 -13.77 3.10 12.00
CA ALA A 135 -14.32 1.97 12.73
C ALA A 135 -13.67 0.65 12.31
N TYR A 136 -13.33 0.50 11.03
CA TYR A 136 -12.59 -0.65 10.54
C TYR A 136 -11.15 -0.68 11.08
N PHE A 137 -10.45 0.45 11.02
CA PHE A 137 -9.09 0.56 11.55
C PHE A 137 -9.03 0.28 13.06
N GLU A 138 -10.02 0.75 13.83
CA GLU A 138 -10.17 0.42 15.25
C GLU A 138 -10.32 -1.10 15.44
N ALA A 139 -11.20 -1.73 14.67
CA ALA A 139 -11.49 -3.16 14.79
C ALA A 139 -10.28 -4.05 14.49
N ILE A 140 -9.46 -3.71 13.50
CA ILE A 140 -8.24 -4.48 13.16
C ILE A 140 -7.04 -4.12 14.06
N SER A 141 -7.09 -2.98 14.76
CA SER A 141 -6.00 -2.56 15.64
C SER A 141 -6.17 -3.10 17.04
N GLY A 142 -7.37 -3.03 17.62
CA GLY A 142 -7.55 -3.22 19.06
C GLY A 142 -6.55 -2.37 19.85
N ASP A 143 -5.83 -3.00 20.78
CA ASP A 143 -4.77 -2.35 21.57
C ASP A 143 -3.42 -2.22 20.82
N ASN A 144 -3.29 -2.81 19.63
CA ASN A 144 -2.06 -2.74 18.84
C ASN A 144 -1.87 -1.31 18.29
N LYS A 145 -0.81 -0.64 18.75
CA LYS A 145 -0.41 0.71 18.29
C LYS A 145 0.23 0.72 16.89
N GLY A 146 0.42 -0.46 16.30
CA GLY A 146 1.02 -0.65 15.00
C GLY A 146 2.53 -0.39 14.99
N PRO A 147 3.16 -0.51 13.81
CA PRO A 147 4.59 -0.28 13.65
C PRO A 147 4.94 1.17 14.01
N GLN A 148 6.03 1.34 14.74
CA GLN A 148 6.59 2.65 15.03
C GLN A 148 7.61 2.99 13.94
N PHE A 149 7.33 4.05 13.19
CA PHE A 149 8.18 4.49 12.09
C PHE A 149 8.19 6.01 12.01
N THR A 150 9.26 6.57 11.44
CA THR A 150 9.35 8.00 11.15
C THR A 150 9.35 8.17 9.63
N MET A 151 8.29 8.80 9.10
CA MET A 151 8.24 9.13 7.68
C MET A 151 8.96 10.46 7.43
N ALA A 152 10.11 10.41 6.77
CA ALA A 152 10.76 11.59 6.22
C ALA A 152 10.18 11.89 4.83
N MET A 153 9.38 12.94 4.73
CA MET A 153 8.99 13.51 3.43
C MET A 153 10.20 14.26 2.85
N LEU A 154 10.83 13.68 1.83
CA LEU A 154 11.97 14.31 1.16
C LEU A 154 11.51 15.50 0.32
N ASP A 155 12.29 16.59 0.33
CA ASP A 155 12.20 17.64 -0.67
C ASP A 155 12.88 17.20 -1.99
N ASP A 156 12.79 18.01 -3.05
CA ASP A 156 13.26 17.61 -4.37
C ASP A 156 14.78 17.41 -4.45
N ASP A 157 15.57 18.18 -3.70
CA ASP A 157 17.01 18.05 -3.63
C ASP A 157 17.41 16.77 -2.89
N ALA A 158 16.76 16.47 -1.76
CA ALA A 158 16.97 15.24 -1.00
C ALA A 158 16.55 14.00 -1.80
N LYS A 159 15.45 14.05 -2.56
CA LYS A 159 15.05 12.95 -3.46
C LYS A 159 16.10 12.70 -4.54
N LYS A 160 16.63 13.78 -5.12
CA LYS A 160 17.68 13.69 -6.15
C LYS A 160 18.96 13.10 -5.58
N ALA A 161 19.43 13.62 -4.44
CA ALA A 161 20.62 13.12 -3.76
C ALA A 161 20.48 11.62 -3.38
N ALA A 162 19.30 11.21 -2.88
CA ALA A 162 19.04 9.81 -2.59
C ALA A 162 19.07 8.94 -3.86
N GLY A 163 18.48 9.42 -4.96
CA GLY A 163 18.52 8.71 -6.24
C GLY A 163 19.94 8.55 -6.80
N GLU A 164 20.77 9.60 -6.72
CA GLU A 164 22.18 9.56 -7.12
C GLU A 164 22.99 8.57 -6.27
N LYS A 165 22.81 8.60 -4.94
CA LYS A 165 23.41 7.64 -4.01
C LYS A 165 23.06 6.20 -4.39
N ILE A 166 21.78 5.91 -4.63
CA ILE A 166 21.30 4.56 -4.96
C ILE A 166 21.88 4.05 -6.28
N VAL A 167 21.94 4.89 -7.32
CA VAL A 167 22.47 4.49 -8.63
C VAL A 167 23.97 4.23 -8.61
N ALA A 168 24.70 4.82 -7.66
CA ALA A 168 26.13 4.54 -7.46
C ALA A 168 26.39 3.19 -6.79
N MET A 169 25.36 2.51 -6.26
CA MET A 169 25.49 1.20 -5.63
C MET A 169 25.49 0.10 -6.70
N GLU A 170 26.28 -0.95 -6.47
CA GLU A 170 26.23 -2.16 -7.27
C GLU A 170 24.96 -2.96 -6.93
N GLY A 171 24.20 -3.38 -7.95
CA GLY A 171 22.95 -4.10 -7.76
C GLY A 171 22.99 -5.53 -8.31
N ASP A 172 22.22 -6.42 -7.69
CA ASP A 172 22.05 -7.82 -8.09
C ASP A 172 20.77 -8.00 -8.92
N THR A 173 20.90 -8.45 -10.17
CA THR A 173 19.76 -8.62 -11.08
C THR A 173 18.78 -9.71 -10.65
N THR A 174 19.25 -10.76 -9.96
CA THR A 174 18.41 -11.86 -9.49
C THR A 174 17.57 -11.41 -8.31
N LYS A 175 18.19 -10.75 -7.33
CA LYS A 175 17.47 -10.11 -6.20
C LYS A 175 16.53 -9.01 -6.70
N GLY A 176 16.96 -8.25 -7.70
CA GLY A 176 16.17 -7.19 -8.32
C GLY A 176 14.88 -7.69 -8.92
N TRP A 177 14.91 -8.85 -9.58
CA TRP A 177 13.71 -9.50 -10.10
C TRP A 177 12.76 -9.95 -8.98
N GLU A 178 13.29 -10.57 -7.92
CA GLU A 178 12.48 -10.97 -6.77
C GLU A 178 11.78 -9.77 -6.13
N LEU A 179 12.54 -8.71 -5.85
CA LEU A 179 12.01 -7.49 -5.24
C LEU A 179 11.02 -6.78 -6.17
N PHE A 180 11.28 -6.76 -7.49
CA PHE A 180 10.32 -6.24 -8.46
C PHE A 180 9.00 -7.00 -8.40
N GLY A 181 9.07 -8.34 -8.34
CA GLY A 181 7.92 -9.24 -8.21
C GLY A 181 7.08 -8.99 -6.96
N ARG A 182 7.69 -8.48 -5.88
CA ARG A 182 7.03 -8.24 -4.59
C ARG A 182 6.57 -6.79 -4.40
N ALA A 183 7.27 -5.82 -4.98
CA ALA A 183 7.04 -4.39 -4.74
C ALA A 183 6.43 -3.65 -5.93
N CYS A 184 6.68 -4.08 -7.16
CA CYS A 184 6.37 -3.28 -8.34
C CYS A 184 5.14 -3.77 -9.11
N VAL A 185 4.86 -5.07 -9.06
CA VAL A 185 3.85 -5.73 -9.94
C VAL A 185 2.42 -5.25 -9.72
N THR A 186 2.08 -4.77 -8.52
CA THR A 186 0.75 -4.18 -8.23
C THR A 186 0.41 -3.06 -9.21
N CYS A 187 1.41 -2.23 -9.56
CA CYS A 187 1.23 -1.12 -10.49
C CYS A 187 1.82 -1.39 -11.87
N HIS A 188 2.89 -2.19 -11.95
CA HIS A 188 3.64 -2.52 -13.16
C HIS A 188 3.59 -4.05 -13.40
N PRO A 189 2.47 -4.59 -13.93
CA PRO A 189 2.19 -6.04 -13.95
C PRO A 189 3.31 -6.87 -14.56
N THR A 190 4.03 -6.32 -15.54
CA THR A 190 5.34 -6.80 -15.99
C THR A 190 6.19 -5.58 -16.36
N VAL A 191 7.49 -5.79 -16.56
CA VAL A 191 8.36 -4.71 -17.05
C VAL A 191 7.96 -4.18 -18.44
N ARG A 192 7.29 -5.00 -19.26
CA ARG A 192 6.94 -4.70 -20.66
C ARG A 192 5.45 -4.39 -20.90
N LYS A 193 4.61 -4.42 -19.86
CA LYS A 193 3.17 -4.17 -19.98
C LYS A 193 2.77 -2.99 -19.08
N ALA A 194 2.00 -2.06 -19.63
CA ALA A 194 1.38 -1.01 -18.84
C ALA A 194 0.23 -1.59 -17.98
N GLY A 195 0.07 -1.05 -16.78
CA GLY A 195 -1.06 -1.29 -15.89
C GLY A 195 -1.56 0.05 -15.34
N ILE A 196 -1.76 0.11 -14.01
CA ILE A 196 -1.97 1.38 -13.30
C ILE A 196 -0.76 2.31 -13.54
N GLY A 197 0.44 1.74 -13.42
CA GLY A 197 1.70 2.38 -13.77
C GLY A 197 2.06 2.20 -15.26
N PRO A 198 2.88 3.11 -15.82
CA PRO A 198 3.33 3.00 -17.20
C PRO A 198 4.20 1.75 -17.43
N GLN A 199 4.26 1.30 -18.68
CA GLN A 199 5.26 0.35 -19.14
C GLN A 199 6.67 0.90 -18.88
N LEU A 200 7.51 0.11 -18.21
CA LEU A 200 8.86 0.51 -17.81
C LEU A 200 9.88 0.28 -18.93
N VAL A 201 9.84 -0.90 -19.55
CA VAL A 201 10.71 -1.35 -20.63
C VAL A 201 9.93 -1.33 -21.93
N ARG A 202 10.28 -0.40 -22.82
CA ARG A 202 9.65 -0.22 -24.14
C ARG A 202 10.39 -1.01 -25.22
N SER A 203 9.79 -1.12 -26.41
CA SER A 203 10.43 -1.75 -27.57
C SER A 203 11.73 -1.06 -27.99
N ARG A 204 11.85 0.25 -27.75
CA ARG A 204 13.07 1.02 -27.98
C ARG A 204 13.66 1.47 -26.64
N ALA A 205 14.93 1.12 -26.42
CA ALA A 205 15.70 1.62 -25.29
C ALA A 205 15.70 3.18 -25.23
N PRO A 206 15.68 3.78 -24.03
CA PRO A 206 15.83 5.22 -23.89
C PRO A 206 17.20 5.68 -24.42
N ARG A 207 17.29 6.95 -24.84
CA ARG A 207 18.53 7.55 -25.32
C ARG A 207 19.65 7.52 -24.26
N ASP A 208 19.25 7.66 -23.00
CA ASP A 208 20.14 7.73 -21.85
C ASP A 208 19.59 6.80 -20.77
N ILE A 209 20.25 5.64 -20.60
CA ILE A 209 19.85 4.61 -19.64
C ILE A 209 20.20 5.08 -18.23
N ASP A 210 21.37 5.70 -18.03
CA ASP A 210 21.84 6.12 -16.71
C ASP A 210 20.92 7.20 -16.12
N LYS A 211 20.57 8.22 -16.91
CA LYS A 211 19.56 9.21 -16.51
C LYS A 211 18.20 8.59 -16.25
N THR A 212 17.84 7.51 -16.96
CA THR A 212 16.60 6.78 -16.71
C THR A 212 16.65 6.06 -15.35
N MET A 213 17.77 5.42 -15.01
CA MET A 213 17.97 4.78 -13.70
C MET A 213 17.90 5.79 -12.56
N SER A 214 18.62 6.92 -12.66
CA SER A 214 18.58 7.97 -11.63
C SER A 214 17.16 8.50 -11.42
N ARG A 215 16.43 8.77 -12.49
CA ARG A 215 15.03 9.20 -12.40
C ARG A 215 14.15 8.15 -11.72
N TRP A 216 14.35 6.87 -11.99
CA TRP A 216 13.59 5.81 -11.33
C TRP A 216 13.95 5.66 -9.86
N ALA A 217 15.24 5.69 -9.50
CA ALA A 217 15.70 5.73 -8.11
C ALA A 217 15.04 6.87 -7.32
N THR A 218 15.10 8.09 -7.87
CA THR A 218 14.45 9.29 -7.30
C THR A 218 12.95 9.09 -7.09
N LYS A 219 12.24 8.48 -8.05
CA LYS A 219 10.80 8.21 -7.93
C LYS A 219 10.46 7.11 -6.95
N ILE A 220 11.25 6.03 -6.89
CA ILE A 220 11.02 4.94 -5.95
C ILE A 220 11.21 5.45 -4.53
N ARG A 221 12.28 6.17 -4.24
CA ARG A 221 12.55 6.69 -2.88
C ARG A 221 11.70 7.91 -2.52
N GLY A 222 11.42 8.79 -3.48
CA GLY A 222 10.80 10.10 -3.25
C GLY A 222 9.33 10.22 -3.65
N GLY A 223 8.80 9.21 -4.34
CA GLY A 223 7.49 9.25 -4.95
C GLY A 223 7.49 10.01 -6.28
N GLY A 224 6.43 9.79 -7.06
CA GLY A 224 6.12 10.55 -8.27
C GLY A 224 4.74 11.19 -8.15
N SER A 225 4.17 11.57 -9.29
CA SER A 225 2.81 12.16 -9.33
C SER A 225 1.74 11.20 -8.80
N LEU A 226 1.78 9.92 -9.19
CA LEU A 226 0.86 8.88 -8.70
C LEU A 226 1.59 7.61 -8.26
N MET A 227 2.92 7.64 -8.29
CA MET A 227 3.75 6.55 -7.80
C MET A 227 4.02 6.84 -6.33
N PRO A 228 3.58 5.97 -5.40
CA PRO A 228 3.91 6.16 -4.00
C PRO A 228 5.43 6.05 -3.79
N PHE A 229 5.92 6.69 -2.75
CA PHE A 229 7.32 6.53 -2.35
C PHE A 229 7.47 5.28 -1.48
N TYR A 230 8.64 4.66 -1.54
CA TYR A 230 9.04 3.62 -0.60
C TYR A 230 9.95 4.24 0.47
N ALA A 231 9.56 4.11 1.73
CA ALA A 231 10.40 4.51 2.86
C ALA A 231 11.61 3.55 3.02
N SER A 232 12.68 4.00 3.68
CA SER A 232 13.94 3.24 3.79
C SER A 232 13.83 1.96 4.61
N ASP A 233 12.88 1.92 5.53
CA ASP A 233 12.50 0.77 6.34
C ASP A 233 11.62 -0.25 5.59
N ILE A 234 10.90 0.19 4.56
CA ILE A 234 10.10 -0.70 3.69
C ILE A 234 10.96 -1.31 2.58
N LEU A 235 11.71 -0.47 1.86
CA LEU A 235 12.58 -0.89 0.77
C LEU A 235 13.92 -0.18 0.91
N SER A 236 14.98 -0.94 1.19
CA SER A 236 16.32 -0.40 1.42
C SER A 236 16.93 0.20 0.16
N ASP A 237 17.93 1.09 0.31
CA ASP A 237 18.64 1.67 -0.84
C ASP A 237 19.27 0.58 -1.73
N GLN A 238 19.83 -0.47 -1.12
CA GLN A 238 20.36 -1.62 -1.84
C GLN A 238 19.27 -2.39 -2.60
N GLY A 239 18.10 -2.58 -1.99
CA GLY A 239 16.99 -3.24 -2.68
C GLY A 239 16.50 -2.46 -3.90
N ILE A 240 16.53 -1.12 -3.83
CA ILE A 240 16.26 -0.28 -5.01
C ILE A 240 17.37 -0.44 -6.06
N ALA A 241 18.65 -0.45 -5.65
CA ALA A 241 19.76 -0.68 -6.58
C ALA A 241 19.66 -2.02 -7.31
N ASP A 242 19.28 -3.10 -6.60
CA ASP A 242 19.03 -4.42 -7.16
C ASP A 242 17.91 -4.38 -8.22
N ILE A 243 16.76 -3.75 -7.90
CA ILE A 243 15.66 -3.54 -8.86
C ILE A 243 16.14 -2.78 -10.10
N LEU A 244 16.95 -1.74 -9.93
CA LEU A 244 17.46 -0.95 -11.05
C LEU A 244 18.44 -1.76 -11.91
N ALA A 245 19.27 -2.61 -11.32
CA ALA A 245 20.15 -3.52 -12.06
C ALA A 245 19.33 -4.48 -12.93
N PHE A 246 18.28 -5.09 -12.38
CA PHE A 246 17.34 -5.92 -13.13
C PHE A 246 16.69 -5.15 -14.29
N LEU A 247 16.13 -3.96 -14.02
CA LEU A 247 15.45 -3.18 -15.05
C LEU A 247 16.42 -2.68 -16.15
N ARG A 248 17.67 -2.36 -15.79
CA ARG A 248 18.72 -2.03 -16.76
C ARG A 248 18.99 -3.20 -17.70
N ALA A 249 19.18 -4.41 -17.16
CA ALA A 249 19.40 -5.61 -17.95
C ALA A 249 18.24 -5.86 -18.93
N GLU A 250 17.00 -5.66 -18.49
CA GLU A 250 15.82 -5.76 -19.35
C GLU A 250 15.82 -4.73 -20.48
N ILE A 251 16.18 -3.47 -20.20
CA ILE A 251 16.31 -2.44 -21.24
C ILE A 251 17.41 -2.81 -22.24
N GLU A 252 18.58 -3.24 -21.77
CA GLU A 252 19.72 -3.57 -22.62
C GLU A 252 19.44 -4.78 -23.51
N SER A 253 18.62 -5.73 -23.05
CA SER A 253 18.14 -6.83 -23.88
C SER A 253 17.35 -6.38 -25.11
N THR A 254 16.70 -5.20 -25.08
CA THR A 254 15.92 -4.66 -26.20
C THR A 254 16.77 -4.05 -27.32
N LYS A 255 18.09 -3.91 -27.11
CA LYS A 255 19.00 -3.40 -28.15
C LYS A 255 19.46 -4.48 -29.13
N LYS A 256 19.20 -5.76 -28.81
CA LYS A 256 19.45 -6.90 -29.69
C LYS A 256 18.33 -7.05 -30.70
#